data_AF-A0A7K6DBL4-F1
#
_entry.id   AF-A0A7K6DBL4-F1
#
_cell.length_a   1.000
_cell.length_b   1.000
_cell.length_c   1.000
_cell.angle_alpha   90.00
_cell.angle_beta   90.00
_cell.angle_gamma   90.00
#
_symmetry.space_group_name_H-M   'P 1'
#
loop_
_entity.id
_entity.type
_entity.pdbx_description
1 polymer ?
#
loop_
_entity_poly.entity_id
_entity_poly.type
_entity_poly.pdbx_seq_one_letter_code
_entity_poly.pdbx_strand_id
1 'polypeptide(L)' 'QVPSAKCGHSCTQDPSQPSQVPPAQRPFACPQCGRSFGRKAHLARHLLVHSGTRPHACSRCGRRFSSKTNLGRHEAVHTG' A
#
# COMPACT_ATOMS: atom_id res chain seq x y z
N GLN A 1 33.60 -11.04 -39.69
CA GLN A 1 32.74 -12.14 -40.19
C GLN A 1 32.79 -13.26 -39.15
N VAL A 2 31.65 -13.84 -38.78
CA VAL A 2 31.58 -15.04 -37.92
C VAL A 2 31.91 -16.30 -38.75
N PRO A 3 32.33 -17.44 -38.16
CA PRO A 3 31.33 -18.37 -37.59
C PRO A 3 31.79 -19.25 -36.40
N SER A 4 30.83 -19.70 -35.58
CA SER A 4 30.61 -21.12 -35.20
C SER A 4 29.90 -21.28 -33.84
N ALA A 5 28.89 -22.16 -33.78
CA ALA A 5 28.36 -22.73 -32.53
C ALA A 5 29.38 -23.75 -31.95
N LYS A 6 29.42 -24.19 -30.69
CA LYS A 6 28.47 -24.36 -29.56
C LYS A 6 29.34 -24.61 -28.29
N CYS A 7 28.88 -24.75 -27.03
CA CYS A 7 27.58 -24.84 -26.33
C CYS A 7 27.81 -24.29 -24.88
N GLY A 8 26.93 -24.35 -23.86
CA GLY A 8 25.52 -24.73 -23.75
C GLY A 8 25.10 -24.74 -22.27
N HIS A 9 23.97 -24.12 -21.92
CA HIS A 9 23.31 -24.27 -20.61
C HIS A 9 21.81 -24.37 -20.86
N SER A 10 21.19 -25.46 -20.37
CA SER A 10 19.77 -25.71 -20.57
C SER A 10 18.93 -24.85 -19.64
N CYS A 11 18.34 -23.78 -20.19
CA CYS A 11 17.32 -22.98 -19.55
C CYS A 11 16.16 -22.78 -20.54
N THR A 12 15.42 -23.84 -20.84
CA THR A 12 14.18 -23.75 -21.62
C THR A 12 13.19 -22.89 -20.84
N GLN A 13 13.05 -21.62 -21.22
CA GLN A 13 12.00 -20.75 -20.69
C GLN A 13 10.68 -21.17 -21.32
N ASP A 14 9.92 -22.01 -20.61
CA ASP A 14 8.53 -22.28 -20.92
C ASP A 14 7.70 -20.99 -20.72
N PRO A 15 7.02 -20.47 -21.76
CA PRO A 15 6.17 -19.28 -21.63
C PRO A 15 4.80 -19.58 -21.00
N SER A 16 4.53 -20.83 -20.62
CA SER A 16 3.19 -21.33 -20.25
C SER A 16 2.88 -21.21 -18.76
N GLN A 17 3.88 -20.95 -17.92
CA GLN A 17 3.70 -20.69 -16.49
C GLN A 17 3.22 -19.25 -16.23
N PRO A 18 2.06 -19.03 -15.57
CA PRO A 18 1.67 -17.71 -15.10
C PRO A 18 2.59 -17.26 -13.96
N SER A 19 3.67 -16.55 -14.30
CA SER A 19 4.66 -16.01 -13.37
C SER A 19 4.05 -14.86 -12.53
N GLN A 20 3.33 -15.20 -11.45
CA GLN A 20 2.51 -14.28 -10.66
C GLN A 20 2.51 -14.54 -9.13
N VAL A 21 3.67 -14.81 -8.52
CA VAL A 21 3.94 -14.58 -7.07
C VAL A 21 5.41 -14.14 -6.90
N PRO A 22 5.82 -13.34 -5.88
CA PRO A 22 5.08 -12.79 -4.72
C PRO A 22 5.28 -11.23 -4.63
N PRO A 23 4.88 -10.46 -3.55
CA PRO A 23 5.21 -10.70 -2.15
C PRO A 23 3.98 -10.71 -1.22
N ALA A 24 3.83 -11.80 -0.46
CA ALA A 24 2.84 -11.93 0.62
C ALA A 24 3.07 -10.99 1.84
N GLN A 25 3.88 -9.93 1.70
CA GLN A 25 4.14 -8.95 2.75
C GLN A 25 3.12 -7.81 2.79
N ARG A 26 2.52 -7.45 1.64
CA ARG A 26 1.60 -6.29 1.51
C ARG A 26 0.45 -6.53 0.52
N PRO A 27 -0.45 -7.51 0.76
CA PRO A 27 -1.51 -7.89 -0.19
C PRO A 27 -2.60 -6.83 -0.42
N PHE A 28 -2.63 -5.75 0.37
CA PHE A 28 -3.67 -4.72 0.27
C PHE A 28 -3.16 -3.50 -0.52
N ALA A 29 -3.35 -3.49 -1.84
CA ALA A 29 -2.97 -2.38 -2.72
C ALA A 29 -4.05 -1.30 -2.83
N CYS A 30 -3.64 -0.05 -3.00
CA CYS A 30 -4.52 1.08 -3.25
C CYS A 30 -4.83 1.21 -4.75
N PRO A 31 -6.10 1.12 -5.20
CA PRO A 31 -6.44 1.25 -6.62
C PRO A 31 -6.25 2.66 -7.17
N GLN A 32 -6.24 3.68 -6.32
CA GLN A 32 -6.06 5.10 -6.72
C GLN A 32 -4.60 5.47 -6.99
N CYS A 33 -3.62 4.80 -6.36
CA CYS A 33 -2.20 5.20 -6.46
C CYS A 33 -1.19 4.05 -6.38
N GLY A 34 -1.63 2.80 -6.55
CA GLY A 34 -0.77 1.59 -6.52
C GLY A 34 -0.16 1.23 -5.15
N ARG A 35 -0.26 2.10 -4.14
CA ARG A 35 0.45 1.94 -2.87
C ARG A 35 -0.03 0.73 -2.07
N SER A 36 0.87 -0.21 -1.78
CA SER A 36 0.58 -1.46 -1.08
C SER A 36 0.67 -1.36 0.45
N PHE A 37 -0.08 -2.17 1.19
CA PHE A 37 -0.16 -2.20 2.66
C PHE A 37 -0.22 -3.63 3.22
N GLY A 38 0.43 -3.85 4.37
CA GLY A 38 0.43 -5.14 5.06
C GLY A 38 -0.87 -5.53 5.78
N ARG A 39 -1.81 -4.58 5.95
CA ARG A 39 -3.07 -4.80 6.67
C ARG A 39 -4.22 -4.05 6.00
N LYS A 40 -5.39 -4.69 5.88
CA LYS A 40 -6.62 -4.09 5.33
C LYS A 40 -6.97 -2.77 6.02
N ALA A 41 -6.82 -2.70 7.34
CA ALA A 41 -7.06 -1.47 8.12
C ALA A 41 -6.15 -0.30 7.73
N HIS A 42 -4.90 -0.56 7.29
CA HIS A 42 -3.99 0.49 6.82
C HIS A 42 -4.36 0.98 5.42
N LEU A 43 -4.76 0.08 4.53
CA LEU A 43 -5.32 0.45 3.21
C LEU A 43 -6.62 1.25 3.39
N ALA A 44 -7.58 0.75 4.17
CA ALA A 44 -8.85 1.43 4.43
C ALA A 44 -8.61 2.85 4.97
N ARG A 45 -7.71 3.00 5.95
CA ARG A 45 -7.31 4.31 6.50
C ARG A 45 -6.66 5.23 5.45
N HIS A 46 -5.93 4.67 4.49
CA HIS A 46 -5.32 5.41 3.40
C HIS A 46 -6.34 5.88 2.35
N LEU A 47 -7.37 5.08 2.05
CA LEU A 47 -8.45 5.46 1.12
C LEU A 47 -9.21 6.71 1.58
N LEU A 48 -9.33 6.92 2.90
CA LEU A 48 -9.91 8.14 3.50
C LEU A 48 -9.15 9.43 3.13
N VAL A 49 -7.90 9.33 2.63
CA VAL A 49 -7.15 10.47 2.11
C VAL A 49 -7.63 10.84 0.71
N HIS A 50 -7.88 9.84 -0.16
CA HIS A 50 -8.40 10.04 -1.51
C HIS A 50 -9.85 10.54 -1.51
N SER A 51 -10.71 9.98 -0.64
CA SER A 51 -12.08 10.46 -0.48
C SER A 51 -12.19 11.75 0.36
N GLY A 52 -11.11 12.24 0.97
CA GLY A 52 -11.14 13.33 1.96
C GLY A 52 -11.90 13.02 3.27
N THR A 53 -12.56 11.86 3.35
CA THR A 53 -13.45 11.44 4.43
C THR A 53 -12.70 10.94 5.66
N ARG A 54 -11.90 11.79 6.30
CA ARG A 54 -11.36 11.47 7.64
C ARG A 54 -12.51 11.42 8.67
N PRO A 55 -12.80 10.26 9.30
CA PRO A 55 -13.99 10.06 10.14
C PRO A 55 -13.82 10.61 11.57
N HIS A 56 -12.59 10.84 12.00
CA HIS A 56 -12.28 11.38 13.33
C HIS A 56 -11.98 12.88 13.19
N ALA A 57 -13.01 13.72 13.25
CA ALA A 57 -12.83 15.18 13.31
C ALA A 57 -12.70 15.64 14.76
N CYS A 58 -11.81 16.59 15.02
CA CYS A 58 -11.80 17.31 16.29
C CYS A 58 -12.99 18.27 16.33
N SER A 59 -13.84 18.12 17.36
CA SER A 59 -15.02 18.97 17.60
C SER A 59 -14.67 20.44 17.79
N ARG A 60 -13.48 20.74 18.34
CA ARG A 60 -13.07 22.10 18.73
C ARG A 60 -12.51 22.95 17.58
N CYS A 61 -11.84 22.33 16.60
CA CYS A 61 -11.15 23.05 15.52
C CYS A 61 -11.37 22.46 14.12
N GLY A 62 -12.26 21.47 13.97
CA GLY A 62 -12.56 20.79 12.70
C GLY A 62 -11.40 19.96 12.13
N ARG A 63 -10.20 19.98 12.72
CA ARG A 63 -9.02 19.28 12.20
C ARG A 63 -9.28 17.77 12.19
N ARG A 64 -9.13 17.14 11.02
CA ARG A 64 -9.54 15.76 10.80
C ARG A 64 -8.36 14.79 10.85
N PHE A 65 -8.56 13.64 11.49
CA PHE A 65 -7.56 12.60 11.77
C PHE A 65 -7.98 11.26 11.18
N SER A 66 -6.98 10.41 10.93
CA SER A 66 -7.15 9.08 10.34
C SER A 66 -7.19 7.94 11.38
N SER A 67 -7.05 8.25 12.66
CA SER A 67 -7.21 7.31 13.78
C SER A 67 -7.71 8.02 15.05
N LYS A 68 -8.49 7.32 15.87
CA LYS A 68 -9.00 7.83 17.17
C LYS A 68 -7.85 8.19 18.14
N THR A 69 -6.76 7.41 18.17
CA THR A 69 -5.59 7.69 19.01
C THR A 69 -4.92 9.02 18.66
N ASN A 70 -4.82 9.36 17.37
CA ASN A 70 -4.25 10.63 16.94
C ASN A 70 -5.18 11.81 17.24
N LEU A 71 -6.50 11.59 17.15
CA LEU A 71 -7.51 12.57 17.58
C LEU A 71 -7.39 12.83 19.09
N GLY A 72 -7.43 11.81 19.95
CA GLY A 72 -7.37 12.00 21.41
C GLY A 72 -6.10 12.71 21.89
N ARG A 73 -4.92 12.38 21.30
CA ARG A 73 -3.68 13.13 21.57
C ARG A 73 -3.74 14.58 21.10
N HIS A 74 -4.48 14.87 20.05
CA HIS A 74 -4.72 16.24 19.60
C HIS A 74 -5.75 16.97 20.48
N GLU A 75 -6.79 16.30 20.96
CA GLU A 75 -7.77 16.90 21.87
C GLU A 75 -7.11 17.36 23.18
N ALA A 76 -6.14 16.60 23.68
CA ALA A 76 -5.32 16.99 24.83
C ALA A 76 -4.60 18.34 24.64
N VAL A 77 -4.20 18.74 23.42
CA VAL A 77 -3.52 20.05 23.19
C VAL A 77 -4.46 21.25 23.26
N HIS A 78 -5.78 21.04 23.32
CA HIS A 78 -6.76 22.11 23.53
C HIS A 78 -7.24 22.21 24.98
N THR A 79 -6.86 21.26 25.83
CA THR A 79 -7.25 21.18 27.24
C THR A 79 -6.11 21.57 28.19
N GLY A 80 -4.92 21.84 27.63
CA GLY A 80 -3.81 22.53 28.32
C GLY A 80 -3.94 24.04 28.22
#